data_AF-A0A173T7A4-F1
#
_entry.id   AF-A0A173T7A4-F1
#
_cell.length_a   1.000
_cell.length_b   1.000
_cell.length_c   1.000
_cell.angle_alpha   90.00
_cell.angle_beta   90.00
_cell.angle_gamma   90.00
#
_symmetry.space_group_name_H-M   'P 1'
#
loop_
_entity.id
_entity.type
_entity.pdbx_description
1 polymer ?
#
loop_
_entity_poly.entity_id
_entity_poly.type
_entity_poly.pdbx_seq_one_letter_code
_entity_poly.pdbx_strand_id
1 'polypeptide(L)'
;MGRNIWETRLGRYEKYPVKDAALLMTSADDFFCTYEQAVSYYKFTVINYIGFHDKGMLLAGGCGDTNGKPQIDKTNHLKDAYAFGLNIYKN
;
A
#
# COMPACT_ATOMS: atom_id res chain seq x y z
N MET A 1 12.50 -8.62 38.00
CA MET A 1 11.46 -9.04 37.04
C MET A 1 11.61 -8.14 35.81
N GLY A 2 12.39 -8.58 34.83
CA GLY A 2 12.80 -7.75 33.69
C GLY A 2 11.65 -7.57 32.71
N ARG A 3 11.30 -6.32 32.40
CA ARG A 3 10.35 -6.00 31.34
C ARG A 3 10.99 -6.38 30.00
N ASN A 4 10.27 -7.19 29.21
CA ASN A 4 10.72 -7.61 27.89
C ASN A 4 10.73 -6.39 26.97
N ILE A 5 11.92 -6.02 26.49
CA ILE A 5 12.18 -4.89 25.58
C ILE A 5 11.49 -4.97 24.21
N TRP A 6 10.69 -6.01 23.96
CA TRP A 6 9.80 -6.15 22.80
C TRP A 6 8.38 -5.63 23.05
N GLU A 7 8.07 -5.18 24.27
CA GLU A 7 6.76 -4.68 24.69
C GLU A 7 6.55 -3.18 24.39
N THR A 8 7.25 -2.66 23.38
CA THR A 8 7.06 -1.30 22.87
C THR A 8 6.54 -1.34 21.45
N ARG A 9 5.23 -1.61 21.29
CA ARG A 9 4.47 -1.27 20.07
C ARG A 9 3.17 -0.55 20.42
N LEU A 10 3.30 0.78 20.46
CA LEU A 10 2.45 1.81 19.85
C LEU A 10 0.91 1.72 20.02
N GLY A 11 0.31 2.77 20.60
CA GLY A 11 -1.02 3.24 20.19
C GLY A 11 -2.29 2.67 20.85
N ARG A 12 -2.21 1.90 21.94
CA ARG A 12 -3.39 1.23 22.54
C ARG A 12 -4.31 2.16 23.37
N TYR A 13 -5.00 3.11 22.74
CA TYR A 13 -6.15 3.77 23.37
C TYR A 13 -7.47 3.57 22.62
N GLU A 14 -7.44 3.34 21.31
CA GLU A 14 -8.65 3.08 20.51
C GLU A 14 -8.58 1.71 19.84
N LYS A 15 -9.58 0.86 20.12
CA LYS A 15 -9.69 -0.47 19.53
C LYS A 15 -10.42 -0.35 18.20
N TYR A 16 -9.67 -0.19 17.11
CA TYR A 16 -10.22 -0.23 15.76
C TYR A 16 -10.60 -1.66 15.34
N PRO A 17 -11.66 -1.85 14.55
CA PRO A 17 -11.90 -3.15 13.90
C PRO A 17 -10.73 -3.46 12.96
N VAL A 18 -10.05 -4.58 13.20
CA VAL A 18 -8.97 -5.05 12.31
C VAL A 18 -9.57 -5.46 10.96
N LYS A 19 -8.99 -4.97 9.87
CA LYS A 19 -9.37 -5.26 8.49
C LYS A 19 -8.17 -5.76 7.70
N ASP A 20 -8.45 -6.34 6.55
CA ASP A 20 -7.45 -6.57 5.51
C ASP A 20 -7.29 -5.28 4.68
N ALA A 21 -6.06 -4.96 4.28
CA ALA A 21 -5.75 -3.76 3.51
C ALA A 21 -4.79 -4.06 2.36
N ALA A 22 -4.95 -3.34 1.25
CA ALA A 22 -4.01 -3.32 0.14
C ALA A 22 -3.89 -1.88 -0.38
N LEU A 23 -2.72 -1.53 -0.91
CA LEU A 23 -2.49 -0.23 -1.55
C LEU A 23 -2.44 -0.40 -3.07
N LEU A 24 -3.34 0.27 -3.79
CA LEU A 24 -3.26 0.43 -5.24
C LEU A 24 -3.03 1.91 -5.54
N MET A 25 -1.96 2.25 -6.23
CA MET A 25 -1.63 3.64 -6.54
C MET A 25 -1.09 3.78 -7.95
N THR A 26 -1.60 4.77 -8.68
CA THR A 26 -1.14 5.14 -10.03
C THR A 26 -0.44 6.48 -10.00
N SER A 27 0.57 6.66 -10.85
CA SER A 27 1.21 7.97 -11.08
C SER A 27 1.51 8.19 -12.55
N ALA A 28 1.57 9.46 -12.96
CA ALA A 28 2.13 9.83 -14.25
C ALA A 28 3.63 9.51 -14.30
N ASP A 29 4.33 9.78 -13.20
CA ASP A 29 5.74 9.53 -13.02
C ASP A 29 6.06 8.03 -12.80
N ASP A 30 7.31 7.61 -13.01
CA ASP A 30 7.78 6.21 -12.85
C ASP A 30 9.12 6.12 -12.09
N PHE A 31 9.41 7.09 -11.22
CA PHE A 31 10.60 7.06 -10.38
C PHE A 31 10.38 6.30 -9.07
N PHE A 32 11.48 5.81 -8.50
CA PHE A 32 11.46 5.09 -7.22
C PHE A 32 10.90 5.94 -6.07
N CYS A 33 11.15 7.26 -6.10
CA CYS A 33 10.75 8.19 -5.04
C CYS A 33 9.26 8.56 -5.09
N THR A 34 8.58 8.35 -6.23
CA THR A 34 7.19 8.74 -6.46
C THR A 34 6.24 8.17 -5.40
N TYR A 35 6.57 7.00 -4.85
CA TYR A 35 5.72 6.28 -3.91
C TYR A 35 6.21 6.29 -2.46
N GLU A 36 7.39 6.83 -2.17
CA GLU A 36 8.03 6.67 -0.86
C GLU A 36 7.13 7.13 0.29
N GLN A 37 6.51 8.30 0.13
CA GLN A 37 5.62 8.85 1.17
C GLN A 37 4.32 8.04 1.31
N ALA A 38 3.70 7.62 0.21
CA ALA A 38 2.47 6.85 0.23
C ALA A 38 2.70 5.44 0.83
N VAL A 39 3.78 4.77 0.43
CA VAL A 39 4.19 3.47 0.98
C VAL A 39 4.55 3.58 2.45
N SER A 40 5.28 4.65 2.84
CA SER A 40 5.62 4.92 4.24
C SER A 40 4.36 5.08 5.09
N TYR A 41 3.40 5.90 4.64
CA TYR A 41 2.15 6.10 5.35
C TYR A 41 1.31 4.82 5.44
N TYR A 42 1.18 4.06 4.35
CA TYR A 42 0.46 2.79 4.35
C TYR A 42 1.06 1.81 5.36
N LYS A 43 2.38 1.59 5.31
CA LYS A 43 3.05 0.66 6.22
C LYS A 43 3.01 1.14 7.66
N PHE A 44 3.33 2.41 7.90
CA PHE A 44 3.42 2.94 9.26
C PHE A 44 2.03 3.09 9.90
N THR A 45 1.11 3.76 9.23
CA THR A 45 -0.18 4.13 9.81
C THR A 45 -1.19 3.00 9.70
N VAL A 46 -1.41 2.46 8.49
CA VAL A 46 -2.49 1.49 8.25
C VAL A 46 -2.14 0.11 8.81
N ILE A 47 -0.92 -0.36 8.53
CA ILE A 47 -0.50 -1.70 8.95
C ILE A 47 0.01 -1.70 10.38
N ASN A 48 1.00 -0.85 10.72
CA ASN A 48 1.66 -0.94 12.01
C ASN A 48 0.93 -0.21 13.15
N TYR A 49 0.36 0.97 12.90
CA TYR A 49 -0.30 1.77 13.95
C TYR A 49 -1.76 1.34 14.17
N ILE A 50 -2.57 1.26 13.10
CA ILE A 50 -3.97 0.82 13.18
C ILE A 50 -4.07 -0.71 13.36
N GLY A 51 -3.13 -1.48 12.79
CA GLY A 51 -3.08 -2.93 12.97
C GLY A 51 -3.83 -3.75 11.93
N PHE A 52 -4.00 -3.24 10.70
CA PHE A 52 -4.62 -4.00 9.60
C PHE A 52 -3.68 -5.08 9.06
N HIS A 53 -4.25 -6.13 8.46
CA HIS A 53 -3.45 -7.16 7.80
C HIS A 53 -3.03 -6.69 6.41
N ASP A 54 -1.74 -6.71 6.16
CA ASP A 54 -1.18 -6.35 4.86
C ASP A 54 -1.49 -7.44 3.82
N LYS A 55 -2.17 -7.05 2.73
CA LYS A 55 -2.44 -7.88 1.55
C LYS A 55 -1.59 -7.49 0.35
N GLY A 56 -0.64 -6.57 0.51
CA GLY A 56 0.30 -6.16 -0.52
C GLY A 56 -0.02 -4.81 -1.14
N MET A 57 0.81 -4.44 -2.12
CA MET A 57 0.75 -3.15 -2.79
C MET A 57 0.97 -3.31 -4.29
N LEU A 58 0.30 -2.49 -5.10
CA LEU A 58 0.48 -2.39 -6.54
C LEU A 58 0.71 -0.91 -6.90
N LEU A 59 1.91 -0.61 -7.38
CA LEU A 59 2.37 0.73 -7.71
C LEU A 59 2.55 0.82 -9.23
N ALA A 60 1.74 1.66 -9.86
CA ALA A 60 1.55 1.73 -11.30
C ALA A 60 2.02 3.07 -11.86
N GLY A 61 3.31 3.16 -12.22
CA GLY A 61 3.94 4.37 -12.73
C GLY A 61 3.82 4.50 -14.24
N GLY A 62 4.20 5.65 -14.78
CA GLY A 62 4.17 5.88 -16.23
C GLY A 62 2.76 5.89 -16.83
N CYS A 63 1.74 6.19 -16.02
CA CYS A 63 0.34 6.20 -16.46
C CYS A 63 -0.05 7.47 -17.24
N GLY A 64 0.91 8.26 -17.71
CA GLY A 64 0.68 9.50 -18.44
C GLY A 64 1.80 10.51 -18.24
N ASP A 65 1.53 11.77 -18.53
CA ASP A 65 2.42 12.89 -18.27
C ASP A 65 1.60 14.08 -17.75
N THR A 66 2.24 14.99 -17.02
CA THR A 66 1.65 16.23 -16.47
C THR A 66 0.99 17.07 -17.56
N ASN A 67 1.56 17.08 -18.77
CA ASN A 67 1.04 17.85 -19.91
C ASN A 67 0.28 16.98 -20.91
N GLY A 68 0.15 15.68 -20.65
CA GLY A 68 -0.46 14.70 -21.52
C GLY A 68 -1.82 14.22 -21.03
N LYS A 69 -2.45 13.36 -21.84
CA LYS A 69 -3.62 12.58 -21.38
C LYS A 69 -3.14 11.44 -20.48
N PRO A 70 -4.01 10.91 -19.59
CA PRO A 70 -3.79 9.61 -18.97
C PRO A 70 -3.60 8.52 -20.03
N GLN A 71 -2.69 7.57 -19.78
CA GLN A 71 -2.31 6.50 -20.71
C GLN A 71 -2.17 5.14 -20.01
N ILE A 72 -2.86 4.93 -18.88
CA ILE A 72 -2.83 3.64 -18.17
C ILE A 72 -3.34 2.47 -19.03
N ASP A 73 -4.19 2.75 -20.02
CA ASP A 73 -4.68 1.79 -21.00
C ASP A 73 -3.58 1.25 -21.93
N LYS A 74 -2.46 1.99 -22.04
CA LYS A 74 -1.28 1.59 -22.84
C LYS A 74 -0.25 0.80 -22.03
N THR A 75 -0.47 0.59 -20.73
CA THR A 75 0.41 -0.19 -19.86
C THR A 75 -0.22 -1.54 -19.52
N ASN A 76 0.47 -2.38 -18.75
CA ASN A 76 -0.07 -3.63 -18.23
C ASN A 76 -0.76 -3.47 -16.87
N HIS A 77 -0.75 -2.27 -16.26
CA HIS A 77 -1.16 -2.05 -14.87
C HIS A 77 -2.60 -2.48 -14.57
N LEU A 78 -3.51 -2.36 -15.55
CA LEU A 78 -4.90 -2.83 -15.38
C LEU A 78 -4.98 -4.36 -15.29
N LYS A 79 -4.16 -5.07 -16.07
CA LYS A 79 -4.09 -6.55 -16.01
C LYS A 79 -3.43 -6.98 -14.71
N ASP A 80 -2.39 -6.28 -14.28
CA ASP A 80 -1.68 -6.56 -13.05
C ASP A 80 -2.57 -6.32 -11.83
N ALA A 81 -3.34 -5.23 -11.81
CA ALA A 81 -4.34 -4.94 -10.77
C ALA A 81 -5.44 -6.01 -10.71
N TYR A 82 -5.92 -6.47 -11.87
CA TYR A 82 -6.91 -7.54 -11.95
C TYR A 82 -6.35 -8.87 -11.41
N ALA A 83 -5.14 -9.24 -11.84
CA ALA A 83 -4.45 -10.44 -11.36
C ALA A 83 -4.15 -10.35 -9.85
N PHE A 84 -3.76 -9.18 -9.35
CA PHE A 84 -3.56 -8.92 -7.92
C PHE A 84 -4.85 -9.20 -7.15
N GLY A 85 -5.98 -8.62 -7.57
CA GLY A 85 -7.29 -8.84 -6.96
C GLY A 85 -7.72 -10.32 -6.94
N LEU A 86 -7.46 -11.06 -8.02
CA LEU A 86 -7.78 -12.49 -8.10
C LEU A 86 -6.96 -13.37 -7.14
N ASN A 87 -5.80 -12.89 -6.68
CA ASN A 87 -4.87 -13.66 -5.85
C ASN A 87 -4.77 -13.14 -4.40
N ILE A 88 -5.46 -12.03 -4.08
CA ILE A 88 -5.34 -11.32 -2.79
C ILE A 88 -5.70 -12.19 -1.55
N TYR A 89 -6.49 -13.25 -1.75
CA TYR A 89 -6.89 -14.20 -0.70
C TYR A 89 -6.45 -15.65 -0.97
N LYS A 90 -5.64 -15.90 -2.00
CA LYS A 90 -5.28 -17.27 -2.41
C LYS A 90 -4.08 -17.86 -1.65
N ASN A 91 -3.61 -17.19 -0.60
CA ASN A 91 -2.54 -17.69 0.29
C ASN A 91 -3.11 -18.02 1.67
#